data_AF-A0A7J6FX61-F1
#
_entry.id   AF-A0A7J6FX61-F1
#
_cell.length_a   1.000
_cell.length_b   1.000
_cell.length_c   1.000
_cell.angle_alpha   90.00
_cell.angle_beta   90.00
_cell.angle_gamma   90.00
#
_symmetry.space_group_name_H-M   'P 1'
#
loop_
_entity.id
_entity.type
_entity.pdbx_description
1 polymer ?
#
loop_
_entity_poly.entity_id
_entity_poly.type
_entity_poly.pdbx_seq_one_letter_code
_entity_poly.pdbx_strand_id
1 'polypeptide(L)'
;MSSQVQSGMDPVVLDDIIKRLKEVQSARPGKQVQLSEFEIKQLSVASREIFLHQPNLLELEAPIKICGIVRIPRQRRCAIER
;
A
#
# COMPACT_ATOMS: atom_id res chain seq x y z
N MET A 1 25.63 1.14 -17.93
CA MET A 1 24.48 2.03 -17.68
C MET A 1 23.82 1.58 -16.38
N SER A 2 23.93 2.43 -15.36
CA SER A 2 23.06 2.56 -14.19
C SER A 2 22.98 1.39 -13.20
N SER A 3 23.88 1.45 -12.22
CA SER A 3 23.77 1.06 -10.81
C SER A 3 22.58 0.18 -10.40
N GLN A 4 22.87 -1.04 -9.98
CA GLN A 4 21.97 -1.87 -9.18
C GLN A 4 21.71 -1.15 -7.85
N VAL A 5 20.54 -0.52 -7.73
CA VAL A 5 20.00 -0.07 -6.46
C VAL A 5 19.41 -1.31 -5.80
N GLN A 6 20.15 -1.92 -4.89
CA GLN A 6 19.63 -3.01 -4.08
C GLN A 6 18.85 -2.38 -2.92
N SER A 7 17.59 -1.99 -3.18
CA SER A 7 16.70 -1.40 -2.18
C SER A 7 15.64 -2.40 -1.75
N GLY A 8 16.09 -3.53 -1.20
CA GLY A 8 15.25 -4.38 -0.40
C GLY A 8 14.89 -3.63 0.89
N MET A 9 13.60 -3.35 1.07
CA MET A 9 13.07 -2.88 2.34
C MET A 9 13.41 -3.85 3.46
N ASP A 10 13.83 -3.34 4.61
CA ASP A 10 14.04 -4.17 5.78
C ASP A 10 12.71 -4.85 6.18
N PRO A 11 12.67 -6.19 6.34
CA PRO A 11 11.43 -6.92 6.58
C PRO A 11 10.78 -6.53 7.91
N VAL A 12 11.57 -6.17 8.94
CA VAL A 12 11.04 -5.76 10.25
C VAL A 12 10.29 -4.43 10.10
N VAL A 13 10.88 -3.48 9.39
CA VAL A 13 10.25 -2.18 9.10
C VAL A 13 8.98 -2.35 8.27
N LEU A 14 9.00 -3.24 7.27
CA LEU A 14 7.84 -3.55 6.44
C LEU A 14 6.69 -4.14 7.26
N ASP A 15 6.97 -5.11 8.13
CA ASP A 15 5.97 -5.73 9.01
C ASP A 15 5.36 -4.72 9.98
N ASP A 16 6.16 -3.80 10.52
CA ASP A 16 5.69 -2.71 11.38
C ASP A 16 4.76 -1.74 10.64
N ILE A 17 5.04 -1.43 9.37
CA ILE A 17 4.15 -0.63 8.51
C ILE A 17 2.83 -1.37 8.28
N ILE A 18 2.89 -2.65 7.91
CA ILE A 18 1.70 -3.48 7.64
C ILE A 18 0.82 -3.55 8.89
N LYS A 19 1.42 -3.76 10.07
CA LYS A 19 0.71 -3.80 11.35
C LYS A 19 -0.04 -2.49 11.61
N ARG A 20 0.65 -1.34 11.51
CA ARG A 20 0.04 -0.01 11.70
C ARG A 20 -1.12 0.26 10.73
N LEU A 21 -1.00 -0.18 9.47
CA LEU A 21 -2.07 -0.05 8.47
C LEU A 21 -3.29 -0.92 8.78
N LYS A 22 -3.07 -2.15 9.28
CA LYS A 22 -4.16 -3.08 9.64
C LYS A 22 -4.92 -2.64 10.88
N GLU A 23 -4.28 -1.99 11.84
CA GLU A 23 -4.92 -1.50 13.06
C GLU A 23 -6.07 -0.52 12.80
N VAL A 24 -6.08 0.18 11.66
CA VAL A 24 -7.17 1.10 11.29
C VAL A 24 -8.46 0.36 10.93
N GLN A 25 -8.40 -0.93 10.58
CA GLN A 25 -9.61 -1.71 10.30
C GLN A 25 -10.51 -1.87 11.54
N SER A 26 -9.91 -1.90 12.74
CA SER A 26 -10.65 -1.98 14.01
C SER A 26 -10.96 -0.60 14.60
N ALA A 27 -10.40 0.47 14.04
CA ALA A 27 -10.59 1.83 14.52
C ALA A 27 -11.81 2.49 13.89
N ARG A 28 -12.27 3.60 14.50
CA ARG A 28 -13.33 4.43 13.91
C ARG A 28 -12.91 4.90 12.50
N PRO A 29 -13.82 4.86 11.51
CA PRO A 29 -13.56 5.40 10.19
C PRO A 29 -13.07 6.85 10.29
N GLY A 30 -11.89 7.15 9.78
CA GLY A 30 -11.28 8.49 9.91
C GLY A 30 -9.92 8.51 10.60
N LYS A 31 -9.51 7.42 11.26
CA LYS A 31 -8.17 7.34 11.84
C LYS A 31 -7.11 7.31 10.74
N GLN A 32 -6.26 8.34 10.69
CA GLN A 32 -5.11 8.39 9.79
C GLN A 32 -3.95 7.61 10.39
N VAL A 33 -3.24 6.86 9.55
CA VAL A 33 -1.95 6.25 9.92
C VAL A 33 -0.85 7.24 9.60
N GLN A 34 -0.03 7.57 10.58
CA GLN A 34 1.14 8.40 10.37
C GLN A 34 2.29 7.50 9.87
N LEU A 35 2.69 7.74 8.63
CA LEU A 35 3.88 7.17 8.01
C LEU A 35 4.82 8.32 7.66
N SER A 36 6.11 8.12 7.85
CA SER A 36 7.12 9.09 7.45
C SER A 36 7.26 9.13 5.93
N GLU A 37 7.69 10.28 5.40
CA GLU A 37 7.95 10.43 3.97
C GLU A 37 8.99 9.43 3.46
N PHE A 38 9.98 9.11 4.28
CA PHE A 38 11.01 8.13 3.97
C PHE A 38 10.41 6.73 3.77
N GLU A 39 9.57 6.27 4.69
CA GLU A 39 8.89 4.97 4.57
C GLU A 39 8.02 4.90 3.30
N ILE A 40 7.29 5.98 2.99
CA ILE A 40 6.44 6.05 1.79
C ILE A 40 7.27 5.97 0.51
N LYS A 41 8.39 6.71 0.45
CA LYS A 41 9.30 6.70 -0.70
C LYS A 41 9.92 5.32 -0.89
N GLN A 42 10.40 4.70 0.18
CA GLN A 42 10.96 3.37 0.12
C GLN A 42 9.93 2.33 -0.34
N LEU A 43 8.67 2.41 0.12
CA LEU A 43 7.59 1.49 -0.33
C LEU A 43 7.36 1.61 -1.82
N SER A 44 7.37 2.84 -2.33
CA SER A 44 7.15 3.12 -3.75
C SER A 44 8.29 2.61 -4.61
N VAL A 45 9.54 2.79 -4.17
CA VAL A 45 10.74 2.32 -4.88
C VAL A 45 10.76 0.78 -4.92
N ALA A 46 10.62 0.13 -3.76
CA ALA A 46 10.62 -1.34 -3.68
C ALA A 46 9.46 -1.95 -4.49
N SER A 47 8.26 -1.37 -4.43
CA SER A 47 7.11 -1.85 -5.22
C SER A 47 7.35 -1.69 -6.73
N ARG A 48 7.95 -0.57 -7.15
CA ARG A 48 8.28 -0.32 -8.56
C ARG A 48 9.24 -1.39 -9.10
N GLU A 49 10.24 -1.77 -8.32
CA GLU A 49 11.18 -2.82 -8.71
C GLU A 49 10.48 -4.17 -8.88
N ILE A 50 9.58 -4.54 -7.96
CA ILE A 50 8.80 -5.78 -8.07
C ILE A 50 7.95 -5.78 -9.35
N PHE A 51 7.26 -4.67 -9.64
CA PHE A 51 6.44 -4.55 -10.86
C PHE A 51 7.26 -4.60 -12.15
N LEU A 52 8.52 -4.13 -12.13
CA LEU A 52 9.40 -4.20 -13.30
C LEU A 52 9.98 -5.60 -13.52
N HIS A 53 10.16 -6.38 -12.45
CA HIS A 53 10.61 -7.77 -12.56
C HIS A 53 9.47 -8.71 -13.00
N GLN A 54 8.22 -8.37 -12.70
CA GLN A 54 7.05 -9.12 -13.15
C GLN A 54 6.71 -8.80 -14.62
N PRO A 55 6.28 -9.78 -15.42
CA PRO A 55 5.80 -9.52 -16.77
C PRO A 55 4.52 -8.67 -16.75
N ASN A 56 4.35 -7.81 -17.75
CA ASN A 56 3.13 -6.99 -17.90
C ASN A 56 1.86 -7.85 -18.06
N LEU A 57 2.02 -9.07 -18.59
CA LEU A 57 0.98 -10.09 -18.63
C LEU A 57 1.25 -11.09 -17.51
N LEU A 58 0.48 -10.99 -16.43
CA LEU A 58 0.57 -11.91 -15.29
C LEU A 58 -0.13 -13.23 -15.63
N GLU A 59 0.62 -14.32 -15.63
CA GLU A 59 0.08 -15.68 -15.68
C GLU A 59 -0.22 -16.13 -14.24
N LEU A 60 -1.50 -16.36 -13.96
CA LEU A 60 -2.00 -16.61 -12.61
C LEU A 60 -2.72 -17.97 -12.56
N GLU A 61 -2.36 -18.81 -11.59
CA GLU A 61 -3.02 -20.10 -11.34
C GLU A 61 -4.05 -19.98 -10.20
N ALA A 62 -5.16 -20.72 -10.29
CA ALA A 62 -6.20 -20.71 -9.27
C ALA A 62 -5.73 -21.42 -7.98
N PRO A 63 -6.23 -21.02 -6.77
CA PRO A 63 -7.34 -20.09 -6.50
C PRO A 63 -6.90 -18.66 -6.14
N ILE A 64 -7.52 -17.64 -6.76
CA ILE A 64 -7.23 -16.22 -6.51
C ILE A 64 -8.54 -15.42 -6.39
N LYS A 65 -8.55 -14.41 -5.52
CA LYS A 65 -9.67 -13.45 -5.40
C LYS A 65 -9.38 -12.21 -6.23
N ILE A 66 -10.21 -11.95 -7.23
CA ILE A 66 -10.12 -10.75 -8.07
C ILE A 66 -10.99 -9.65 -7.44
N CYS A 67 -10.35 -8.55 -7.01
CA CYS A 67 -11.02 -7.38 -6.48
C CYS A 67 -10.99 -6.25 -7.53
N GLY A 68 -12.14 -5.64 -7.79
CA GLY A 68 -12.24 -4.47 -8.67
C GLY A 68 -11.76 -3.17 -8.01
N ILE A 69 -12.26 -2.04 -8.50
CA ILE A 69 -11.84 -0.71 -8.02
C ILE A 69 -12.06 -0.53 -6.51
N VAL A 70 -10.97 -0.23 -5.79
CA VAL A 70 -11.04 0.14 -4.37
C VAL A 70 -11.52 1.59 -4.28
N ARG A 71 -12.77 1.78 -3.82
CA ARG A 71 -13.31 3.11 -3.54
C ARG A 71 -12.98 3.49 -2.09
N ILE A 72 -12.13 4.49 -1.92
CA ILE A 72 -11.89 5.08 -0.60
C ILE A 72 -13.14 5.91 -0.24
N PRO A 73 -13.84 5.61 0.87
CA PRO A 73 -15.01 6.37 1.27
C PRO A 73 -14.60 7.82 1.54
N ARG A 74 -15.18 8.76 0.78
CA ARG A 74 -15.00 10.19 1.05
C ARG A 74 -15.63 10.50 2.41
N GLN A 75 -14.81 10.67 3.43
CA GLN A 75 -15.21 11.05 4.81
C GLN A 75 -15.86 12.44 4.92
N ARG A 76 -16.14 13.12 3.81
CA ARG A 76 -16.88 14.38 3.77
C ARG A 76 -18.01 14.31 2.76
N ARG A 77 -19.22 13.97 3.21
CA ARG A 77 -20.38 14.78 2.85
C ARG A 77 -20.82 15.50 4.11
N CYS A 78 -20.71 16.82 4.06
CA CYS A 78 -21.11 17.74 5.09
C CYS A 78 -22.50 17.37 5.63
N ALA A 79 -22.64 17.32 6.95
CA ALA A 79 -23.89 17.70 7.57
C ALA A 79 -24.14 19.15 7.16
N ILE A 80 -24.90 19.35 6.09
CA ILE A 80 -25.67 20.58 5.90
C ILE A 80 -27.01 20.23 6.50
N GLU A 81 -27.22 20.71 7.72
CA GLU A 81 -28.53 20.87 8.33
C GLU A 81 -29.50 21.48 7.31
N ARG A 82 -30.53 20.71 6.95
CA ARG A 82 -31.86 21.20 6.59
C ARG A 82 -32.89 20.21 7.11
#